data_AF-A6QNQ2-F1
#
_entry.id   AF-A6QNQ2-F1
#
_cell.length_a   1.000
_cell.length_b   1.000
_cell.length_c   1.000
_cell.angle_alpha   90.00
_cell.angle_beta   90.00
_cell.angle_gamma   90.00
#
_symmetry.space_group_name_H-M   'P 1'
#
loop_
_entity.id
_entity.type
_entity.pdbx_description
1 polymer ?
#
loop_
_entity_poly.entity_id
_entity_poly.type
_entity_poly.pdbx_seq_one_letter_code
_entity_poly.pdbx_strand_id
1 'polypeptide(L)'
;MSVQEINKHAVLPPIISGSDKEFLERMQRYIITETERVCCNEEGPADEYYIIYRNVFDKVIEYVTAYKSILTSIKKEYDTFIETIKKGQRTAFYLHGKLKVLAGEPTALVYHKKRIAQLQAKMGLIENNSSKIQLQINEMKQVRAKYDTKEEQYCTFCKDPLKPIPGMTLQESVNLDALTKYLKHLEDKQGIVEELLEEDPSKAKEAEILLYFIERQIF
;
A
#
# COMPACT_ATOMS: atom_id res chain seq x y z
N MET A 1 17.95 27.19 -70.87
CA MET A 1 16.76 26.37 -71.19
C MET A 1 15.63 27.32 -71.55
N SER A 2 15.21 27.31 -72.82
CA SER A 2 14.25 28.24 -73.40
C SER A 2 12.84 27.97 -72.87
N VAL A 3 12.16 28.97 -72.32
CA VAL A 3 10.78 28.88 -71.85
C VAL A 3 9.89 29.04 -73.07
N GLN A 4 9.30 27.94 -73.54
CA GLN A 4 8.32 27.95 -74.62
C GLN A 4 7.09 28.76 -74.19
N GLU A 5 6.80 29.82 -74.93
CA GLU A 5 5.54 30.56 -74.87
C GLU A 5 4.38 29.61 -75.17
N ILE A 6 3.56 29.37 -74.16
CA ILE A 6 2.32 28.61 -74.28
C ILE A 6 1.33 29.47 -75.06
N ASN A 7 0.94 29.00 -76.26
CA ASN A 7 -0.10 29.59 -77.09
C ASN A 7 -1.35 29.92 -76.26
N LYS A 8 -1.61 31.21 -76.06
CA LYS A 8 -2.83 31.71 -75.41
C LYS A 8 -3.97 31.63 -76.41
N HIS A 9 -4.60 30.47 -76.54
CA HIS A 9 -5.87 30.37 -77.24
C HIS A 9 -6.92 31.17 -76.44
N ALA A 10 -7.64 32.05 -77.13
CA ALA A 10 -8.78 32.75 -76.54
C ALA A 10 -9.84 31.72 -76.17
N VAL A 11 -9.89 31.35 -74.88
CA VAL A 11 -10.91 30.45 -74.35
C VAL A 11 -12.23 31.22 -74.40
N LEU A 12 -13.14 30.76 -75.26
CA LEU A 12 -14.49 31.29 -75.30
C LEU A 12 -15.11 31.15 -73.91
N PRO A 13 -15.81 32.19 -73.39
CA PRO A 13 -16.49 32.09 -72.12
C PRO A 13 -17.48 30.91 -72.18
N PRO A 14 -17.62 30.13 -71.10
CA PRO A 14 -18.54 29.01 -71.07
C PRO A 14 -19.93 29.46 -71.50
N ILE A 15 -20.49 28.81 -72.53
CA ILE A 15 -21.86 29.06 -72.96
C ILE A 15 -22.75 28.31 -71.96
N ILE A 16 -23.20 29.02 -70.93
CA ILE A 16 -24.05 28.49 -69.86
C ILE A 16 -25.50 28.56 -70.34
N SER A 17 -26.21 27.43 -70.35
CA SER A 17 -27.64 27.44 -70.66
C SER A 17 -28.44 28.12 -69.54
N GLY A 18 -29.62 28.65 -69.84
CA GLY A 18 -30.49 29.25 -68.82
C GLY A 18 -30.79 28.29 -67.66
N SER A 19 -30.98 27.00 -67.97
CA SER A 19 -31.19 25.93 -66.97
C SER A 19 -29.95 25.67 -66.11
N ASP A 20 -28.74 25.73 -66.70
CA ASP A 20 -27.50 25.54 -65.92
C ASP A 20 -27.33 26.69 -64.92
N LYS A 21 -27.67 27.91 -65.34
CA LYS A 21 -27.61 29.10 -64.47
C LYS A 21 -28.59 28.98 -63.29
N GLU A 22 -29.85 28.61 -63.55
CA GLU A 22 -30.84 28.40 -62.49
C GLU A 22 -30.45 27.28 -61.52
N PHE A 23 -29.86 26.20 -62.05
CA PHE A 23 -29.35 25.10 -61.23
C PHE A 23 -28.23 25.58 -60.30
N LEU A 24 -27.25 26.30 -60.82
CA LEU A 24 -26.13 26.84 -60.04
C LEU A 24 -26.60 27.84 -58.98
N GLU A 25 -27.52 28.74 -59.32
CA GLU A 25 -28.11 29.69 -58.36
C GLU A 25 -28.88 28.98 -57.24
N ARG A 26 -29.56 27.87 -57.55
CA ARG A 26 -30.23 27.04 -56.53
C ARG A 26 -29.21 26.35 -55.62
N MET A 27 -28.11 25.81 -56.16
CA MET A 27 -27.06 25.19 -55.35
C MET A 27 -26.34 26.20 -54.47
N GLN A 28 -26.04 27.38 -54.99
CA GLN A 28 -25.42 28.45 -54.22
C GLN A 28 -26.32 28.93 -53.07
N ARG A 29 -27.62 29.12 -53.33
CA ARG A 29 -28.59 29.41 -52.27
C ARG A 29 -28.63 28.32 -51.20
N TYR A 30 -28.66 27.05 -51.60
CA TYR A 30 -28.63 25.93 -50.67
C TYR A 30 -27.38 25.95 -49.79
N ILE A 31 -26.19 26.17 -50.37
CA ILE A 31 -24.94 26.27 -49.60
C ILE A 31 -25.05 27.37 -48.57
N ILE A 32 -25.42 28.59 -48.97
CA ILE A 32 -25.51 29.75 -48.08
C ILE A 32 -26.46 29.45 -46.91
N THR A 33 -27.69 29.03 -47.22
CA THR A 33 -28.70 28.73 -46.19
C THR A 33 -28.27 27.63 -45.23
N GLU A 34 -27.68 26.54 -45.74
CA GLU A 34 -27.19 25.47 -44.88
C GLU A 34 -26.00 25.91 -44.04
N THR A 35 -25.05 26.65 -44.59
CA THR A 35 -23.88 27.16 -43.85
C THR A 35 -24.27 28.15 -42.76
N GLU A 36 -25.25 29.02 -43.01
CA GLU A 36 -25.84 29.91 -42.01
C GLU A 36 -26.54 29.11 -40.90
N ARG A 37 -27.24 28.03 -41.26
CA ARG A 37 -27.96 27.18 -40.30
C ARG A 37 -27.04 26.46 -39.32
N VAL A 38 -25.88 25.96 -39.77
CA VAL A 38 -24.89 25.33 -38.88
C VAL A 38 -24.00 26.34 -38.15
N CYS A 39 -24.25 27.65 -38.28
CA CYS A 39 -23.52 28.73 -37.61
C CYS A 39 -22.00 28.57 -37.73
N CYS A 40 -21.53 28.12 -38.88
CA CYS A 40 -20.12 27.86 -39.06
C CYS A 40 -19.38 29.19 -39.31
N ASN A 41 -18.54 29.59 -38.36
CA ASN A 41 -17.54 30.66 -38.56
C ASN A 41 -16.35 30.11 -39.38
N GLU A 42 -15.40 30.94 -39.81
CA GLU A 42 -14.19 30.47 -40.55
C GLU A 42 -13.38 29.39 -39.79
N GLU A 43 -13.63 29.23 -38.48
CA GLU A 43 -13.09 28.22 -37.56
C GLU A 43 -14.12 27.12 -37.17
N GLY A 44 -15.20 26.96 -37.93
CA GLY A 44 -16.27 26.01 -37.65
C GLY A 44 -15.84 24.55 -37.77
N PRO A 45 -16.60 23.60 -37.20
CA PRO A 45 -16.20 22.20 -37.25
C PRO A 45 -16.22 21.71 -38.71
N ALA A 46 -15.08 21.23 -39.16
CA ALA A 46 -14.82 20.93 -40.57
C ALA A 46 -15.75 19.84 -41.15
N ASP A 47 -16.40 19.07 -40.28
CA ASP A 47 -17.22 17.91 -40.65
C ASP A 47 -18.61 18.31 -41.16
N GLU A 48 -19.24 19.35 -40.62
CA GLU A 48 -20.53 19.85 -41.11
C GLU A 48 -20.40 20.50 -42.49
N TYR A 49 -19.36 21.31 -42.69
CA TYR A 49 -19.03 21.87 -44.01
C TYR A 49 -18.82 20.77 -45.04
N TYR A 50 -18.05 19.75 -44.69
CA TYR A 50 -17.80 18.61 -45.57
C TYR A 50 -19.12 17.94 -46.01
N ILE A 51 -20.07 17.75 -45.09
CA ILE A 51 -21.38 17.14 -45.40
C ILE A 51 -22.16 18.00 -46.40
N ILE A 52 -22.19 19.33 -46.21
CA ILE A 52 -22.89 20.25 -47.11
C ILE A 52 -22.31 20.16 -48.53
N TYR A 53 -21.00 20.31 -48.66
CA TYR A 53 -20.34 20.26 -49.97
C TYR A 53 -20.43 18.88 -50.63
N ARG A 54 -20.36 17.80 -49.86
CA ARG A 54 -20.58 16.44 -50.35
C ARG A 54 -21.97 16.30 -50.98
N ASN A 55 -23.00 16.78 -50.30
CA ASN A 55 -24.38 16.72 -50.80
C ASN A 55 -24.56 17.55 -52.08
N VAL A 56 -23.95 18.73 -52.16
CA VAL A 56 -23.98 19.54 -53.38
C VAL A 56 -23.26 18.85 -54.52
N PHE A 57 -22.11 18.23 -54.25
CA PHE A 57 -21.36 17.51 -55.28
C PHE A 57 -22.14 16.31 -55.82
N ASP A 58 -22.86 15.58 -54.96
CA ASP A 58 -23.78 14.52 -55.38
C ASP A 58 -24.88 15.07 -56.32
N LYS A 59 -25.46 16.23 -55.99
CA LYS A 59 -26.45 16.91 -56.86
C LYS A 59 -25.86 17.35 -58.21
N VAL A 60 -24.60 17.79 -58.24
CA VAL A 60 -23.88 18.15 -59.47
C VAL A 60 -23.63 16.92 -60.35
N ILE A 61 -23.23 15.80 -59.74
CA ILE A 61 -23.04 14.51 -60.43
C ILE A 61 -24.36 14.01 -61.05
N GLU A 62 -25.48 14.19 -60.34
CA GLU A 62 -26.81 13.85 -60.86
C GLU A 62 -27.23 14.73 -62.04
N TYR A 63 -26.94 16.03 -61.96
CA TYR A 63 -27.30 17.02 -63.00
C TYR A 63 -26.45 16.87 -64.28
N VAL A 64 -25.13 16.70 -64.13
CA VAL A 64 -24.20 16.64 -65.26
C VAL A 64 -24.03 15.19 -65.74
N THR A 65 -24.98 14.75 -66.56
CA THR A 65 -25.04 13.36 -67.05
C THR A 65 -23.84 12.97 -67.93
N ALA A 66 -23.35 13.89 -68.76
CA ALA A 66 -22.27 13.64 -69.72
C ALA A 66 -20.93 13.25 -69.06
N TYR A 67 -20.63 13.85 -67.90
CA TYR A 67 -19.37 13.64 -67.17
C TYR A 67 -19.56 12.84 -65.88
N LYS A 68 -20.73 12.23 -65.70
CA LYS A 68 -21.13 11.54 -64.46
C LYS A 68 -20.13 10.48 -64.01
N SER A 69 -19.61 9.67 -64.93
CA SER A 69 -18.65 8.61 -64.63
C SER A 69 -17.32 9.16 -64.10
N ILE A 70 -16.80 10.22 -64.72
CA ILE A 70 -15.56 10.88 -64.32
C ILE A 70 -15.74 11.57 -62.97
N LEU A 71 -16.79 12.36 -62.79
CA LEU A 71 -17.06 13.07 -61.54
C LEU A 71 -17.29 12.10 -60.37
N THR A 72 -17.98 10.98 -60.61
CA THR A 72 -18.16 9.91 -59.61
C THR A 72 -16.83 9.24 -59.24
N SER A 73 -15.95 9.01 -60.22
CA SER A 73 -14.63 8.43 -59.98
C SER A 73 -13.75 9.37 -59.16
N ILE A 74 -13.74 10.66 -59.50
CA ILE A 74 -13.06 11.71 -58.72
C ILE A 74 -13.62 11.74 -57.29
N LYS A 75 -14.95 11.77 -57.13
CA LYS A 75 -15.59 11.75 -55.80
C LYS A 75 -15.09 10.59 -54.96
N LYS A 76 -15.08 9.38 -55.54
CA LYS A 76 -14.68 8.15 -54.86
C LYS A 76 -13.22 8.20 -54.41
N GLU A 77 -12.33 8.77 -55.21
CA GLU A 77 -10.92 8.94 -54.86
C GLU A 77 -10.76 9.86 -53.64
N TYR A 78 -11.42 11.03 -53.65
CA TYR A 78 -11.42 11.96 -52.52
C TYR A 78 -12.05 11.34 -51.26
N ASP A 79 -13.20 10.66 -51.39
CA ASP A 79 -13.86 9.98 -50.27
C ASP A 79 -12.89 8.95 -49.63
N THR A 80 -12.17 8.17 -50.44
CA THR A 80 -11.18 7.19 -49.98
C THR A 80 -10.00 7.86 -49.27
N PHE A 81 -9.51 8.96 -49.81
CA PHE A 81 -8.41 9.73 -49.24
C PHE A 81 -8.79 10.34 -47.88
N ILE A 82 -9.96 10.97 -47.80
CA ILE A 82 -10.48 11.58 -46.57
C ILE A 82 -10.68 10.50 -45.48
N GLU A 83 -11.27 9.35 -45.82
CA GLU A 83 -11.42 8.24 -44.87
C GLU A 83 -10.07 7.72 -44.37
N THR A 84 -9.07 7.65 -45.25
CA THR A 84 -7.71 7.22 -44.88
C THR A 84 -7.08 8.19 -43.89
N ILE A 85 -7.20 9.50 -44.12
CA ILE A 85 -6.71 10.54 -43.18
C ILE A 85 -7.44 10.44 -41.84
N LYS A 86 -8.78 10.40 -41.84
CA LYS A 86 -9.58 10.32 -40.61
C LYS A 86 -9.23 9.07 -39.81
N LYS A 87 -9.05 7.92 -40.46
CA LYS A 87 -8.58 6.68 -39.82
C LYS A 87 -7.18 6.83 -39.23
N GLY A 88 -6.25 7.46 -39.96
CA GLY A 88 -4.91 7.76 -39.48
C GLY A 88 -4.91 8.60 -38.21
N GLN A 89 -5.69 9.69 -38.19
CA GLN A 89 -5.84 10.58 -37.03
C GLN A 89 -6.41 9.84 -35.81
N ARG A 90 -7.48 9.06 -35.98
CA ARG A 90 -8.07 8.24 -34.91
C ARG A 90 -7.05 7.25 -34.33
N THR A 91 -6.29 6.60 -35.20
CA THR A 91 -5.27 5.62 -34.81
C THR A 91 -4.14 6.30 -34.04
N ALA A 92 -3.65 7.44 -34.52
CA ALA A 92 -2.61 8.22 -33.86
C ALA A 92 -3.06 8.68 -32.47
N PHE A 93 -4.28 9.20 -32.34
CA PHE A 93 -4.86 9.60 -31.06
C PHE A 93 -4.93 8.43 -30.07
N TYR A 94 -5.43 7.28 -30.52
CA TYR A 94 -5.51 6.07 -29.70
C TYR A 94 -4.14 5.59 -29.22
N LEU A 95 -3.16 5.49 -30.13
CA LEU A 95 -1.80 5.06 -29.80
C LEU A 95 -1.12 6.05 -28.85
N HIS A 96 -1.29 7.35 -29.07
CA HIS A 96 -0.78 8.38 -28.18
C HIS A 96 -1.38 8.26 -26.77
N GLY A 97 -2.70 8.07 -26.66
CA GLY A 97 -3.37 7.83 -25.39
C GLY A 97 -2.82 6.60 -24.67
N LYS A 98 -2.67 5.47 -25.38
CA LYS A 98 -2.09 4.24 -24.82
C LYS A 98 -0.65 4.46 -24.35
N LEU A 99 0.17 5.13 -25.14
CA LEU A 99 1.55 5.46 -24.78
C LEU A 99 1.61 6.34 -23.53
N LYS A 100 0.73 7.35 -23.41
CA LYS A 100 0.66 8.23 -22.24
C LYS A 100 0.33 7.46 -20.96
N VAL A 101 -0.59 6.49 -21.03
CA VAL A 101 -0.92 5.59 -19.90
C VAL A 101 0.29 4.73 -19.54
N LEU A 102 0.90 4.07 -20.53
CA LEU A 102 2.09 3.23 -20.33
C LEU A 102 3.30 4.02 -19.84
N ALA A 103 3.44 5.29 -20.18
CA ALA A 103 4.53 6.13 -19.69
C ALA A 103 4.33 6.53 -18.21
N GLY A 104 3.08 6.59 -17.73
CA GLY A 104 2.76 6.87 -16.32
C GLY A 104 2.85 5.64 -15.40
N GLU A 105 2.63 4.45 -15.94
CA GLU A 105 2.63 3.18 -15.22
C GLU A 105 3.98 2.82 -14.52
N PRO A 106 5.17 3.04 -15.14
CA PRO A 106 6.47 2.81 -14.51
C PRO A 106 6.65 3.57 -13.20
N THR A 107 6.13 4.79 -13.10
CA THR A 107 6.29 5.61 -11.89
C THR A 107 5.55 4.98 -10.71
N ALA A 108 4.29 4.58 -10.90
CA ALA A 108 3.52 3.86 -9.88
C ALA A 108 4.16 2.51 -9.53
N LEU A 109 4.57 1.74 -10.55
CA LEU A 109 5.22 0.45 -10.37
C LEU A 109 6.53 0.55 -9.57
N VAL A 110 7.34 1.58 -9.82
CA VAL A 110 8.58 1.84 -9.08
C VAL A 110 8.28 2.13 -7.60
N TYR A 111 7.26 2.92 -7.29
CA TYR A 111 6.84 3.15 -5.90
C TYR A 111 6.39 1.86 -5.22
N HIS A 112 5.58 1.04 -5.90
CA HIS A 112 5.15 -0.25 -5.35
C HIS A 112 6.33 -1.19 -5.10
N LYS A 113 7.27 -1.32 -6.05
CA LYS A 113 8.49 -2.13 -5.87
C LYS A 113 9.33 -1.65 -4.68
N LYS A 114 9.52 -0.33 -4.55
CA LYS A 114 10.24 0.25 -3.40
C LYS A 114 9.53 -0.05 -2.08
N ARG A 115 8.20 0.04 -2.05
CA ARG A 115 7.39 -0.26 -0.86
C ARG A 115 7.46 -1.74 -0.48
N ILE A 116 7.44 -2.65 -1.45
CA ILE A 116 7.61 -4.09 -1.22
C ILE A 116 8.94 -4.37 -0.53
N ALA A 117 10.04 -3.84 -1.06
CA ALA A 117 11.37 -4.02 -0.47
C ALA A 117 11.44 -3.48 0.98
N GLN A 118 10.86 -2.30 1.23
CA GLN A 118 10.78 -1.74 2.59
C GLN A 118 9.97 -2.62 3.55
N LEU A 119 8.84 -3.17 3.11
CA LEU A 119 7.99 -4.02 3.93
C LEU A 119 8.67 -5.35 4.23
N GLN A 120 9.34 -5.96 3.25
CA GLN A 120 10.11 -7.18 3.45
C GLN A 120 11.23 -6.98 4.48
N ALA A 121 11.96 -5.87 4.40
CA ALA A 121 12.99 -5.54 5.38
C ALA A 121 12.40 -5.38 6.80
N LYS A 122 11.25 -4.72 6.94
CA LYS A 122 10.55 -4.58 8.23
C LYS A 122 10.06 -5.92 8.78
N MET A 123 9.51 -6.78 7.92
CA MET A 123 9.08 -8.13 8.31
C MET A 123 10.26 -8.95 8.87
N GLY A 124 11.41 -8.95 8.18
CA GLY A 124 12.59 -9.67 8.64
C GLY A 124 13.11 -9.20 10.00
N LEU A 125 13.05 -7.89 10.27
CA LEU A 125 13.40 -7.34 11.59
C LEU A 125 12.43 -7.83 12.68
N ILE A 126 11.13 -7.79 12.40
CA ILE A 126 10.10 -8.26 13.34
C ILE A 126 10.29 -9.75 13.62
N GLU A 127 10.50 -10.56 12.58
CA GLU A 127 10.67 -12.01 12.70
C GLU A 127 11.90 -12.40 13.51
N ASN A 128 13.02 -11.69 13.35
CA ASN A 128 14.21 -11.86 14.16
C ASN A 128 13.95 -11.50 15.63
N ASN A 129 13.32 -10.35 15.89
CA ASN A 129 12.97 -9.92 17.24
C ASN A 129 12.01 -10.92 17.91
N SER A 130 10.99 -11.38 17.20
CA SER A 130 10.05 -12.40 17.67
C SER A 130 10.77 -13.70 18.02
N SER A 131 11.70 -14.16 17.19
CA SER A 131 12.51 -15.35 17.46
C SER A 131 13.36 -15.20 18.73
N LYS A 132 13.97 -14.03 18.92
CA LYS A 132 14.78 -13.73 20.12
C LYS A 132 13.94 -13.70 21.40
N ILE A 133 12.77 -13.07 21.35
CA ILE A 133 11.84 -13.03 22.49
C ILE A 133 11.35 -14.44 22.82
N GLN A 134 11.01 -15.23 21.80
CA GLN A 134 10.55 -16.60 22.00
C GLN A 134 11.62 -17.48 22.67
N LEU A 135 12.89 -17.29 22.30
CA LEU A 135 14.02 -17.95 22.96
C LEU A 135 14.08 -17.59 24.44
N GLN A 136 14.05 -16.30 24.78
CA GLN A 136 14.08 -15.84 26.17
C GLN A 136 12.88 -16.34 27.00
N ILE A 137 11.69 -16.40 26.40
CA ILE A 137 10.50 -16.98 27.05
C ILE A 137 10.74 -18.45 27.39
N ASN A 138 11.34 -19.23 26.48
CA ASN A 138 11.62 -20.63 26.70
C ASN A 138 12.69 -20.84 27.80
N GLU A 139 13.74 -20.02 27.82
CA GLU A 139 14.75 -20.03 28.88
C GLU A 139 14.12 -19.75 30.25
N MET A 140 13.30 -18.70 30.37
CA MET A 140 12.61 -18.38 31.62
C MET A 140 11.64 -19.48 32.07
N LYS A 141 10.98 -20.17 31.14
CA LYS A 141 10.11 -21.32 31.45
C LYS A 141 10.92 -22.50 31.99
N GLN A 142 12.08 -22.80 31.39
CA GLN A 142 12.97 -23.85 31.90
C GLN A 142 13.51 -23.52 33.28
N VAL A 143 13.88 -22.26 33.52
CA VAL A 143 14.33 -21.81 34.85
C VAL A 143 13.21 -21.99 35.88
N ARG A 144 11.98 -21.54 35.58
CA ARG A 144 10.82 -21.76 36.47
C ARG A 144 10.58 -23.24 36.78
N ALA A 145 10.56 -24.11 35.77
CA ALA A 145 10.38 -25.54 35.98
C ALA A 145 11.46 -26.18 36.88
N LYS A 146 12.68 -25.64 36.90
CA LYS A 146 13.78 -26.07 37.79
C LYS A 146 13.61 -25.58 39.24
N TYR A 147 12.95 -24.44 39.45
CA TYR A 147 12.63 -23.96 40.80
C TYR A 147 11.44 -24.74 41.37
N ASP A 148 10.40 -24.96 40.56
CA ASP A 148 9.22 -25.73 40.96
C ASP A 148 9.59 -27.17 41.39
N THR A 149 10.50 -27.82 40.65
CA THR A 149 11.02 -29.16 41.02
C THR A 149 11.95 -29.17 42.24
N LYS A 150 12.56 -28.03 42.60
CA LYS A 150 13.37 -27.91 43.83
C LYS A 150 12.50 -27.59 45.04
N GLU A 151 11.46 -26.76 44.90
CA GLU A 151 10.49 -26.48 45.97
C GLU A 151 9.73 -27.73 46.41
N GLU A 152 9.34 -28.61 45.48
CA GLU A 152 8.74 -29.92 45.82
C GLU A 152 9.67 -30.79 46.69
N GLN A 153 10.99 -30.63 46.56
CA GLN A 153 11.99 -31.37 47.33
C GLN A 153 12.17 -30.82 48.77
N TYR A 154 11.94 -29.53 49.00
CA TYR A 154 12.00 -28.91 50.34
C TYR A 154 10.66 -29.02 51.11
N CYS A 155 9.52 -29.10 50.43
CA CYS A 155 8.20 -29.22 51.07
C CYS A 155 7.88 -30.62 51.65
N THR A 156 8.76 -31.61 51.47
CA THR A 156 8.54 -32.96 52.05
C THR A 156 8.79 -33.02 53.57
N PHE A 157 9.39 -31.98 54.18
CA PHE A 157 9.69 -31.94 55.62
C PHE A 157 8.77 -31.03 56.45
N CYS A 158 7.53 -30.79 56.03
CA CYS A 158 6.56 -30.08 56.86
C CYS A 158 6.18 -30.95 58.07
N LYS A 159 6.86 -30.76 59.20
CA LYS A 159 6.55 -31.36 60.49
C LYS A 159 5.30 -30.70 61.05
N ASP A 160 4.42 -31.52 61.64
CA ASP A 160 3.09 -31.16 62.13
C ASP A 160 3.01 -29.79 62.84
N PRO A 161 2.11 -28.88 62.40
CA PRO A 161 1.87 -27.59 63.05
C PRO A 161 1.23 -27.68 64.45
N LEU A 162 1.10 -28.89 65.00
CA LEU A 162 0.47 -29.18 66.29
C LEU A 162 1.47 -29.38 67.44
N LYS A 163 2.78 -29.27 67.18
CA LYS A 163 3.78 -29.40 68.25
C LYS A 163 3.94 -28.07 68.99
N PRO A 164 3.78 -28.05 70.33
CA PRO A 164 4.02 -26.85 71.12
C PRO A 164 5.50 -26.45 71.04
N ILE A 165 5.78 -25.15 71.19
CA ILE A 165 7.14 -24.59 71.19
C ILE A 165 7.99 -25.38 72.20
N PRO A 166 9.11 -25.99 71.76
CA PRO A 166 9.98 -26.78 72.64
C PRO A 166 10.40 -25.99 73.87
N GLY A 167 10.13 -26.52 75.07
CA GLY A 167 10.46 -25.85 76.33
C GLY A 167 9.39 -24.88 76.86
N MET A 168 8.26 -24.75 76.18
CA MET A 168 7.10 -23.98 76.64
C MET A 168 5.86 -24.88 76.78
N THR A 169 5.06 -24.61 77.81
CA THR A 169 3.76 -25.25 77.97
C THR A 169 2.72 -24.60 77.05
N LEU A 170 1.64 -25.31 76.73
CA LEU A 170 0.56 -24.79 75.87
C LEU A 170 -0.06 -23.51 76.45
N GLN A 171 -0.18 -23.42 77.78
CA GLN A 171 -0.72 -22.25 78.47
C GLN A 171 0.22 -21.03 78.37
N GLU A 172 1.54 -21.24 78.36
CA GLU A 172 2.51 -20.17 78.15
C GLU A 172 2.53 -19.71 76.70
N SER A 173 2.28 -20.61 75.73
CA SER A 173 2.27 -20.28 74.30
C SER A 173 1.16 -19.31 73.87
N VAL A 174 0.12 -19.17 74.70
CA VAL A 174 -0.99 -18.22 74.50
C VAL A 174 -0.91 -17.01 75.44
N ASN A 175 0.12 -16.92 76.29
CA ASN A 175 0.34 -15.79 77.20
C ASN A 175 1.38 -14.82 76.62
N LEU A 176 0.97 -13.58 76.38
CA LEU A 176 1.79 -12.56 75.72
C LEU A 176 3.04 -12.17 76.52
N ASP A 177 2.94 -12.10 77.86
CA ASP A 177 4.10 -11.79 78.72
C ASP A 177 5.12 -12.92 78.71
N ALA A 178 4.66 -14.17 78.71
CA ALA A 178 5.52 -15.35 78.63
C ALA A 178 6.23 -15.44 77.27
N LEU A 179 5.50 -15.17 76.18
CA LEU A 179 6.04 -15.17 74.82
C LEU A 179 7.08 -14.05 74.63
N THR A 180 6.80 -12.85 75.16
CA THR A 180 7.72 -11.70 75.11
C THR A 180 9.01 -11.98 75.88
N LYS A 181 8.89 -12.60 77.06
CA LYS A 181 10.06 -13.01 77.86
C LYS A 181 10.88 -14.10 77.17
N TYR A 182 10.22 -15.05 76.53
CA TYR A 182 10.89 -16.11 75.78
C TYR A 182 11.61 -15.57 74.54
N LEU A 183 10.98 -14.65 73.82
CA LEU A 183 11.59 -13.96 72.68
C LEU A 183 12.86 -13.21 73.11
N LYS A 184 12.79 -12.44 74.20
CA LYS A 184 13.96 -11.73 74.74
C LYS A 184 15.09 -12.68 75.12
N HIS A 185 14.77 -13.82 75.73
CA HIS A 185 15.76 -14.84 76.06
C HIS A 185 16.41 -15.49 74.83
N LEU A 186 15.68 -15.63 73.71
CA LEU A 186 16.26 -16.09 72.44
C LEU A 186 17.17 -15.04 71.82
N GLU A 187 16.78 -13.76 71.84
CA GLU A 187 17.62 -12.65 71.39
C GLU A 187 18.91 -12.56 72.21
N ASP A 188 18.83 -12.68 73.54
CA ASP A 188 20.00 -12.68 74.43
C ASP A 188 20.94 -13.86 74.10
N LYS A 189 20.38 -15.06 73.86
CA LYS A 189 21.17 -16.23 73.43
C LYS A 189 21.82 -16.03 72.07
N GLN A 190 21.13 -15.39 71.14
CA GLN A 190 21.67 -15.11 69.81
C GLN A 190 22.82 -14.10 69.90
N GLY A 191 22.67 -13.06 70.73
CA GLY A 191 23.75 -12.11 71.04
C GLY A 191 24.99 -12.78 71.63
N ILE A 192 24.82 -13.74 72.56
CA ILE A 192 25.95 -14.50 73.12
C ILE A 192 26.69 -15.31 72.05
N VAL A 193 25.96 -15.91 71.10
CA VAL A 193 26.59 -16.68 70.02
C VAL A 193 27.36 -15.77 69.06
N GLU A 194 26.83 -14.58 68.78
CA GLU A 194 27.47 -13.58 67.93
C GLU A 194 28.75 -13.03 68.59
N GLU A 195 28.71 -12.73 69.88
CA GLU A 195 29.89 -12.31 70.67
C GLU A 195 30.98 -13.40 70.75
N LEU A 196 30.60 -14.67 70.93
CA LEU A 196 31.53 -15.80 70.92
C LEU A 196 32.21 -16.01 69.56
N LEU A 197 31.55 -15.62 68.47
CA LEU A 197 32.12 -15.69 67.12
C LEU A 197 33.10 -14.54 66.86
N GLU A 198 32.86 -13.36 67.44
CA GLU A 198 33.71 -12.18 67.31
C GLU A 198 35.00 -12.27 68.15
N GLU A 199 34.95 -12.83 69.36
CA GLU A 199 36.14 -12.93 70.23
C GLU A 199 37.17 -13.98 69.75
N ASP A 200 36.73 -15.09 69.16
CA ASP A 200 37.64 -16.14 68.68
C ASP A 200 37.04 -16.92 67.50
N PRO A 201 37.45 -16.62 66.25
CA PRO A 201 36.92 -17.28 65.05
C PRO A 201 37.25 -18.78 64.98
N SER A 202 38.14 -19.30 65.85
CA SER A 202 38.41 -20.74 65.94
C SER A 202 37.30 -21.53 66.63
N LYS A 203 36.39 -20.84 67.36
CA LYS A 203 35.21 -21.43 68.02
C LYS A 203 33.95 -21.46 67.16
N ALA A 204 34.05 -21.13 65.88
CA ALA A 204 32.92 -21.07 64.95
C ALA A 204 32.07 -22.37 64.90
N LYS A 205 32.70 -23.54 65.08
CA LYS A 205 31.98 -24.83 65.14
C LYS A 205 31.12 -24.98 66.40
N GLU A 206 31.53 -24.39 67.51
CA GLU A 206 30.79 -24.43 68.77
C GLU A 206 29.60 -23.45 68.72
N ALA A 207 29.81 -22.28 68.12
CA ALA A 207 28.75 -21.33 67.77
C ALA A 207 27.71 -21.93 66.81
N GLU A 208 28.15 -22.69 65.79
CA GLU A 208 27.28 -23.39 64.85
C GLU A 208 26.42 -24.47 65.53
N ILE A 209 27.00 -25.24 66.47
CA ILE A 209 26.26 -26.24 67.26
C ILE A 209 25.23 -25.57 68.18
N LEU A 210 25.55 -24.42 68.77
CA LEU A 210 24.62 -23.67 69.62
C LEU A 210 23.48 -23.04 68.79
N LEU A 211 23.78 -22.47 67.62
CA LEU A 211 22.78 -21.99 66.66
C LEU A 211 21.84 -23.12 66.22
N TYR A 212 22.37 -24.29 65.89
CA TYR A 212 21.55 -25.46 65.58
C TYR A 212 20.60 -25.85 66.72
N PHE A 213 21.05 -25.71 67.98
CA PHE A 213 20.20 -26.00 69.14
C PHE A 213 19.11 -24.94 69.36
N ILE A 214 19.41 -23.66 69.08
CA ILE A 214 18.47 -22.54 69.14
C ILE A 214 17.42 -22.67 68.02
N GLU A 215 17.83 -22.96 66.78
CA GLU A 215 16.92 -23.16 65.65
C GLU A 215 15.94 -24.32 65.91
N ARG A 216 16.41 -25.39 66.55
CA ARG A 216 15.58 -26.54 66.95
C ARG A 216 14.65 -26.25 68.14
N GLN A 217 14.86 -25.16 68.88
CA GLN A 217 13.92 -24.66 69.89
C GLN A 217 12.84 -23.75 69.28
N ILE A 218 13.05 -23.25 68.06
CA ILE A 218 12.12 -22.37 67.36
C ILE A 218 11.26 -23.16 66.35
N PHE A 219 11.75 -24.31 65.84
CA PHE A 219 11.08 -25.16 64.82
C PHE A 219 11.06 -26.67 65.12
#